data_AF-A0A925QXY0-F1
#
_entry.id   AF-A0A925QXY0-F1
#
_cell.length_a   1.000
_cell.length_b   1.000
_cell.length_c   1.000
_cell.angle_alpha   90.00
_cell.angle_beta   90.00
_cell.angle_gamma   90.00
#
_symmetry.space_group_name_H-M   'P 1'
#
loop_
_entity.id
_entity.type
_entity.pdbx_description
1 polymer ?
#
loop_
_entity_poly.entity_id
_entity_poly.type
_entity_poly.pdbx_seq_one_letter_code
_entity_poly.pdbx_strand_id
1 'polypeptide(L)'
;APASATPFTASYTVLVNSVDPGLVMQTNHGPGSPGSFTNVPVVVNGGPTLLTGLFKLWTNETTVNSDDEVAKPISVNFAFTSPSIFGGTDTGTTDGIRELYGLIQYGTVHWNDPVKFETGFGTVTVNLFDAKFNKGLFGLSDGSRKGAYIDGKISAVPEPASLGIAAIGLLAAGAAARRRRQV
;
A
#
# COMPACT_ATOMS: atom_id res chain seq x y z
N ALA A 1 -26.27 2.03 -12.10
CA ALA A 1 -25.60 0.84 -12.67
C ALA A 1 -25.31 -0.13 -11.53
N PRO A 2 -25.39 -1.46 -11.73
CA PRO A 2 -24.93 -2.41 -10.71
C PRO A 2 -23.44 -2.17 -10.41
N ALA A 3 -23.03 -2.40 -9.16
CA ALA A 3 -21.63 -2.32 -8.77
C ALA A 3 -20.84 -3.40 -9.55
N SER A 4 -19.77 -2.99 -10.23
CA SER A 4 -18.91 -3.90 -11.00
C SER A 4 -17.57 -4.05 -10.31
N ALA A 5 -17.07 -5.28 -10.22
CA ALA A 5 -15.73 -5.57 -9.77
C ALA A 5 -14.74 -5.35 -10.93
N THR A 6 -13.69 -4.58 -10.68
CA THR A 6 -12.55 -4.44 -11.60
C THR A 6 -11.38 -5.27 -11.03
N PRO A 7 -10.91 -6.30 -11.74
CA PRO A 7 -9.78 -7.09 -11.29
C PRO A 7 -8.46 -6.33 -11.51
N PHE A 8 -7.63 -6.27 -10.46
CA PHE A 8 -6.28 -5.73 -10.55
C PHE A 8 -5.24 -6.85 -10.56
N THR A 9 -4.19 -6.61 -11.35
CA THR A 9 -2.96 -7.40 -11.34
C THR A 9 -1.80 -6.45 -11.13
N ALA A 10 -0.95 -6.75 -10.15
CA ALA A 10 0.21 -5.94 -9.84
C ALA A 10 1.36 -6.78 -9.30
N SER A 11 2.57 -6.25 -9.45
CA SER A 11 3.74 -6.66 -8.68
C SER A 11 4.09 -5.60 -7.64
N TYR A 12 4.89 -5.99 -6.65
CA TYR A 12 5.44 -5.08 -5.67
C TYR A 12 6.89 -5.47 -5.31
N THR A 13 7.69 -4.46 -4.96
CA THR A 13 9.04 -4.64 -4.41
C THR A 13 9.15 -3.89 -3.10
N VAL A 14 9.74 -4.53 -2.10
CA VAL A 14 9.93 -3.95 -0.77
C VAL A 14 11.40 -3.58 -0.59
N LEU A 15 11.65 -2.37 -0.08
CA LEU A 15 12.97 -1.91 0.33
C LEU A 15 12.95 -1.58 1.82
N VAL A 16 13.89 -2.13 2.56
CA VAL A 16 14.05 -1.95 4.01
C VAL A 16 15.51 -1.69 4.36
N ASN A 17 15.76 -1.19 5.57
CA ASN A 17 17.10 -1.12 6.12
C ASN A 17 17.63 -2.52 6.46
N SER A 18 18.52 -3.08 5.64
CA SER A 18 19.07 -4.43 5.82
C SER A 18 20.48 -4.44 6.40
N VAL A 19 20.97 -3.30 6.88
CA VAL A 19 22.33 -3.11 7.39
C VAL A 19 22.34 -2.15 8.57
N ASP A 20 23.31 -2.34 9.47
CA ASP A 20 23.57 -1.41 10.56
C ASP A 20 24.19 -0.08 10.04
N PRO A 21 23.89 1.07 10.69
CA PRO A 21 23.19 1.22 11.97
C PRO A 21 21.66 1.28 11.88
N GLY A 22 21.01 0.87 12.96
CA GLY A 22 19.56 0.80 13.16
C GLY A 22 18.95 -0.54 12.74
N LEU A 23 17.67 -0.75 13.08
CA LEU A 23 17.07 -2.09 13.05
C LEU A 23 17.24 -2.75 11.68
N VAL A 24 17.93 -3.89 11.67
CA VAL A 24 18.28 -4.72 10.52
C VAL A 24 17.10 -5.60 10.15
N MET A 25 16.40 -5.17 9.11
CA MET A 25 15.18 -5.75 8.64
C MET A 25 15.41 -6.83 7.60
N GLN A 26 14.50 -7.80 7.63
CA GLN A 26 14.39 -8.88 6.68
C GLN A 26 12.98 -8.93 6.13
N THR A 27 12.86 -9.30 4.86
CA THR A 27 11.58 -9.40 4.16
C THR A 27 11.49 -10.68 3.36
N ASN A 28 10.28 -11.21 3.24
CA ASN A 28 9.98 -12.30 2.33
C ASN A 28 8.58 -12.12 1.78
N HIS A 29 8.34 -12.68 0.61
CA HIS A 29 7.02 -12.74 0.01
C HIS A 29 6.02 -13.43 0.93
N GLY A 30 4.77 -12.98 0.86
CA GLY A 30 3.66 -13.57 1.59
C GLY A 30 3.32 -14.98 1.09
N PRO A 31 2.63 -15.79 1.91
CA PRO A 31 2.15 -17.10 1.50
C PRO A 31 1.19 -16.94 0.30
N GLY A 32 1.59 -17.45 -0.85
CA GLY A 32 0.78 -17.40 -2.08
C GLY A 32 1.02 -16.20 -3.00
N SER A 33 1.95 -15.29 -2.66
CA SER A 33 2.18 -14.06 -3.44
C SER A 33 3.67 -13.76 -3.63
N PRO A 34 4.35 -14.34 -4.64
CA PRO A 34 5.74 -14.04 -4.96
C PRO A 34 5.87 -12.63 -5.55
N GLY A 35 5.96 -11.62 -4.68
CA GLY A 35 6.16 -10.22 -5.08
C GLY A 35 5.03 -9.68 -5.95
N SER A 36 3.86 -10.30 -5.92
CA SER A 36 2.75 -9.98 -6.81
C SER A 36 1.41 -10.46 -6.27
N PHE A 37 0.34 -9.83 -6.76
CA PHE A 37 -1.02 -10.30 -6.63
C PHE A 37 -1.75 -10.21 -7.98
N THR A 38 -2.63 -11.17 -8.23
CA THR A 38 -3.33 -11.32 -9.51
C THR A 38 -4.81 -11.51 -9.25
N ASN A 39 -5.64 -10.91 -10.10
CA ASN A 39 -7.10 -11.01 -10.03
C ASN A 39 -7.68 -10.55 -8.67
N VAL A 40 -7.10 -9.53 -8.04
CA VAL A 40 -7.68 -8.93 -6.82
C VAL A 40 -8.91 -8.12 -7.24
N PRO A 41 -10.14 -8.56 -6.93
CA PRO A 41 -11.33 -7.89 -7.39
C PRO A 41 -11.59 -6.68 -6.49
N VAL A 42 -11.66 -5.48 -7.08
CA VAL A 42 -12.06 -4.27 -6.36
C VAL A 42 -13.39 -3.80 -6.90
N VAL A 43 -14.39 -3.71 -6.03
CA VAL A 43 -15.74 -3.30 -6.43
C VAL A 43 -15.85 -1.79 -6.40
N VAL A 44 -16.04 -1.21 -7.57
CA VAL A 44 -16.35 0.21 -7.73
C VAL A 44 -17.68 0.50 -7.03
N ASN A 45 -17.66 1.34 -6.00
CA ASN A 45 -18.79 1.63 -5.10
C ASN A 45 -19.27 0.45 -4.24
N GLY A 46 -18.45 -0.60 -4.06
CA GLY A 46 -18.77 -1.80 -3.26
C GLY A 46 -17.77 -2.12 -2.15
N GLY A 47 -16.97 -1.13 -1.75
CA GLY A 47 -16.07 -1.21 -0.59
C GLY A 47 -14.64 -1.61 -0.92
N PRO A 48 -13.69 -1.32 0.00
CA PRO A 48 -12.29 -1.71 -0.14
C PRO A 48 -12.12 -3.23 -0.09
N THR A 49 -11.16 -3.75 -0.85
CA THR A 49 -10.73 -5.15 -0.79
C THR A 49 -9.51 -5.27 0.11
N LEU A 50 -9.53 -6.21 1.04
CA LEU A 50 -8.36 -6.48 1.90
C LEU A 50 -7.26 -7.18 1.11
N LEU A 51 -6.03 -6.74 1.36
CA LEU A 51 -4.80 -7.37 0.92
C LEU A 51 -4.19 -8.05 2.14
N THR A 52 -4.40 -9.35 2.28
CA THR A 52 -3.90 -10.11 3.44
C THR A 52 -2.57 -10.76 3.13
N GLY A 53 -1.57 -10.52 3.97
CA GLY A 53 -0.26 -11.13 3.91
C GLY A 53 0.46 -10.84 2.61
N LEU A 54 0.59 -9.56 2.22
CA LEU A 54 1.33 -9.18 1.02
C LEU A 54 2.77 -9.69 1.12
N PHE A 55 3.46 -9.31 2.19
CA PHE A 55 4.81 -9.76 2.50
C PHE A 55 4.97 -9.92 4.01
N LYS A 56 6.03 -10.63 4.41
CA LYS A 56 6.42 -10.80 5.80
C LYS A 56 7.61 -9.90 6.11
N LEU A 57 7.56 -9.27 7.28
CA LEU A 57 8.61 -8.40 7.82
C LEU A 57 9.08 -8.97 9.17
N TRP A 58 10.40 -9.03 9.39
CA TRP A 58 10.99 -9.44 10.66
C TRP A 58 12.41 -8.89 10.84
N THR A 59 12.99 -9.10 12.01
CA THR A 59 14.43 -8.92 12.29
C THR A 59 15.02 -10.21 12.86
N ASN A 60 16.31 -10.44 12.64
CA ASN A 60 17.08 -11.52 13.27
C ASN A 60 17.87 -11.03 14.49
N GLU A 61 17.72 -9.76 14.87
CA GLU A 61 18.33 -9.23 16.08
C GLU A 61 17.61 -9.74 17.32
N THR A 62 18.37 -9.90 18.40
CA THR A 62 17.90 -10.45 19.68
C THR A 62 17.60 -9.37 20.72
N THR A 63 18.01 -8.13 20.46
CA THR A 63 17.70 -6.97 21.30
C THR A 63 17.58 -5.74 20.42
N VAL A 64 16.69 -4.82 20.78
CA VAL A 64 16.74 -3.42 20.35
C VAL A 64 17.94 -2.80 21.05
N ASN A 65 18.82 -2.15 20.31
CA ASN A 65 19.94 -1.30 20.71
C ASN A 65 19.57 0.18 20.60
N SER A 66 20.47 1.08 21.01
CA SER A 66 20.17 2.53 20.97
C SER A 66 20.04 3.08 19.55
N ASP A 67 20.72 2.48 18.58
CA ASP A 67 20.64 2.86 17.17
C ASP A 67 19.37 2.33 16.50
N ASP A 68 18.80 1.24 17.02
CA ASP A 68 17.55 0.64 16.51
C ASP A 68 16.31 1.48 16.83
N GLU A 69 16.36 2.29 17.89
CA GLU A 69 15.30 3.25 18.23
C GLU A 69 15.25 4.44 17.25
N VAL A 70 16.26 4.59 16.38
CA VAL A 70 16.25 5.61 15.34
C VAL A 70 15.56 5.06 14.09
N ALA A 71 14.37 5.60 13.81
CA ALA A 71 13.57 5.24 12.65
C ALA A 71 14.36 5.26 11.32
N LYS A 72 14.21 4.18 10.56
CA LYS A 72 14.77 4.01 9.21
C LYS A 72 13.66 3.89 8.16
N PRO A 73 13.89 4.36 6.93
CA PRO A 73 12.87 4.30 5.89
C PRO A 73 12.56 2.86 5.45
N ILE A 74 11.29 2.60 5.18
CA ILE A 74 10.79 1.44 4.43
C ILE A 74 9.96 1.95 3.25
N SER A 75 9.97 1.21 2.14
CA SER A 75 9.10 1.52 1.01
C SER A 75 8.60 0.28 0.27
N VAL A 76 7.42 0.39 -0.32
CA VAL A 76 6.81 -0.62 -1.20
C VAL A 76 6.48 0.04 -2.53
N ASN A 77 7.19 -0.35 -3.58
CA ASN A 77 6.91 0.10 -4.93
C ASN A 77 5.91 -0.84 -5.60
N PHE A 78 4.72 -0.34 -5.95
CA PHE A 78 3.68 -1.08 -6.67
C PHE A 78 3.75 -0.82 -8.17
N ALA A 79 3.63 -1.88 -8.97
CA ALA A 79 3.54 -1.81 -10.42
C ALA A 79 2.30 -2.58 -10.92
N PHE A 80 1.23 -1.85 -11.21
CA PHE A 80 0.00 -2.39 -11.76
C PHE A 80 0.12 -2.56 -13.27
N THR A 81 -0.40 -3.68 -13.79
CA THR A 81 -0.41 -4.00 -15.22
C THR A 81 -1.82 -4.17 -15.78
N SER A 82 -2.83 -4.30 -14.91
CA SER A 82 -4.24 -4.42 -15.27
C SER A 82 -5.11 -3.70 -14.24
N PRO A 83 -6.18 -2.99 -14.65
CA PRO A 83 -6.70 -2.85 -16.03
C PRO A 83 -5.91 -1.84 -16.89
N SER A 84 -4.98 -1.11 -16.31
CA SER A 84 -4.05 -0.23 -17.00
C SER A 84 -2.68 -0.27 -16.31
N ILE A 85 -1.67 0.28 -16.98
CA ILE A 85 -0.33 0.40 -16.41
C ILE A 85 -0.26 1.68 -15.57
N PHE A 86 0.03 1.53 -14.28
CA PHE A 86 0.31 2.62 -13.34
C PHE A 86 1.09 2.07 -12.15
N GLY A 87 1.62 2.93 -11.29
CA GLY A 87 2.38 2.50 -10.14
C GLY A 87 2.91 3.67 -9.32
N GLY A 88 3.61 3.31 -8.27
CA GLY A 88 4.21 4.27 -7.35
C GLY A 88 4.51 3.65 -6.01
N THR A 89 5.05 4.46 -5.12
CA THR A 89 5.70 4.00 -3.90
C THR A 89 4.91 4.43 -2.69
N ASP A 90 4.54 3.47 -1.84
CA ASP A 90 4.13 3.71 -0.47
C ASP A 90 5.38 3.77 0.42
N THR A 91 5.41 4.68 1.39
CA THR A 91 6.59 4.96 2.22
C THR A 91 6.22 4.96 3.69
N GLY A 92 7.18 4.57 4.51
CA GLY A 92 7.01 4.54 5.95
C GLY A 92 8.36 4.49 6.66
N THR A 93 8.30 4.12 7.93
CA THR A 93 9.47 3.93 8.77
C THR A 93 9.41 2.63 9.56
N THR A 94 10.57 2.12 9.92
CA THR A 94 10.76 0.99 10.84
C THR A 94 11.73 1.37 11.94
N ASP A 95 11.44 0.94 13.15
CA ASP A 95 12.23 1.21 14.35
C ASP A 95 12.03 0.10 15.38
N GLY A 96 12.97 -0.01 16.32
CA GLY A 96 12.87 -0.84 17.51
C GLY A 96 12.29 -0.05 18.67
N ILE A 97 11.41 -0.66 19.44
CA ILE A 97 10.79 -0.06 20.62
C ILE A 97 11.15 -0.86 21.87
N ARG A 98 11.46 -0.14 22.96
CA ARG A 98 11.63 -0.66 24.31
C ARG A 98 10.52 -0.13 25.22
N GLU A 99 9.68 -1.02 25.75
CA GLU A 99 8.64 -0.73 26.74
C GLU A 99 9.02 -1.29 28.13
N LEU A 100 8.38 -0.77 29.18
CA LEU A 100 8.51 -1.26 30.56
C LEU A 100 9.99 -1.34 30.99
N TYR A 101 10.73 -0.23 30.90
CA TYR A 101 12.17 -0.16 31.19
C TYR A 101 13.03 -1.12 30.37
N GLY A 102 12.60 -1.48 29.15
CA GLY A 102 13.31 -2.38 28.23
C GLY A 102 13.02 -3.87 28.43
N LEU A 103 12.11 -4.22 29.34
CA LEU A 103 11.66 -5.59 29.55
C LEU A 103 10.86 -6.11 28.37
N ILE A 104 10.11 -5.26 27.68
CA ILE A 104 9.35 -5.64 26.49
C ILE A 104 9.99 -4.94 25.30
N GLN A 105 10.32 -5.71 24.26
CA GLN A 105 10.90 -5.15 23.04
C GLN A 105 10.18 -5.70 21.82
N TYR A 106 10.08 -4.89 20.77
CA TYR A 106 9.52 -5.27 19.47
C TYR A 106 9.99 -4.29 18.39
N GLY A 107 9.90 -4.69 17.14
CA GLY A 107 10.02 -3.76 16.02
C GLY A 107 8.65 -3.26 15.56
N THR A 108 8.63 -2.06 14.99
CA THR A 108 7.45 -1.42 14.41
C THR A 108 7.67 -1.11 12.95
N VAL A 109 6.56 -1.12 12.20
CA VAL A 109 6.46 -0.45 10.92
C VAL A 109 5.29 0.53 10.97
N HIS A 110 5.55 1.76 10.55
CA HIS A 110 4.60 2.84 10.47
C HIS A 110 4.56 3.38 9.04
N TRP A 111 3.41 3.30 8.39
CA TRP A 111 3.22 3.88 7.04
C TRP A 111 2.81 5.34 7.15
N ASN A 112 3.28 6.18 6.24
CA ASN A 112 3.03 7.62 6.28
C ASN A 112 1.57 7.94 5.94
N ASP A 113 1.15 7.56 4.73
CA ASP A 113 -0.16 7.85 4.19
C ASP A 113 -0.51 6.82 3.09
N PRO A 114 -1.80 6.55 2.84
CA PRO A 114 -2.21 5.78 1.68
C PRO A 114 -1.65 6.35 0.38
N VAL A 115 -1.07 5.49 -0.46
CA VAL A 115 -0.68 5.86 -1.82
C VAL A 115 -1.90 5.95 -2.73
N LYS A 116 -2.00 7.03 -3.49
CA LYS A 116 -3.09 7.30 -4.43
C LYS A 116 -2.56 7.37 -5.85
N PHE A 117 -3.23 6.66 -6.75
CA PHE A 117 -2.93 6.61 -8.17
C PHE A 117 -4.11 7.22 -8.93
N GLU A 118 -3.88 8.35 -9.57
CA GLU A 118 -4.85 8.90 -10.51
C GLU A 118 -4.76 8.11 -11.82
N THR A 119 -5.89 7.55 -12.24
CA THR A 119 -6.00 6.74 -13.46
C THR A 119 -7.09 7.33 -14.36
N GLY A 120 -7.11 6.94 -15.63
CA GLY A 120 -8.17 7.36 -16.56
C GLY A 120 -9.57 6.84 -16.23
N PHE A 121 -9.73 6.03 -15.18
CA PHE A 121 -11.01 5.54 -14.67
C PHE A 121 -11.29 5.95 -13.22
N GLY A 122 -10.47 6.83 -12.64
CA GLY A 122 -10.63 7.35 -11.29
C GLY A 122 -9.40 7.13 -10.40
N THR A 123 -9.57 7.32 -9.10
CA THR A 123 -8.48 7.23 -8.13
C THR A 123 -8.43 5.82 -7.53
N VAL A 124 -7.30 5.13 -7.68
CA VAL A 124 -7.00 3.88 -6.97
C VAL A 124 -6.19 4.22 -5.73
N THR A 125 -6.59 3.73 -4.56
CA THR A 125 -5.86 3.94 -3.30
C THR A 125 -5.41 2.60 -2.75
N VAL A 126 -4.13 2.50 -2.39
CA VAL A 126 -3.57 1.39 -1.60
C VAL A 126 -3.20 1.94 -0.24
N ASN A 127 -3.61 1.24 0.81
CA ASN A 127 -3.31 1.61 2.18
C ASN A 127 -2.77 0.39 2.92
N LEU A 128 -1.47 0.40 3.22
CA LEU A 128 -0.85 -0.59 4.08
C LEU A 128 -1.16 -0.32 5.54
N PHE A 129 -1.14 -1.36 6.36
CA PHE A 129 -1.40 -1.26 7.79
C PHE A 129 -0.10 -1.37 8.59
N ASP A 130 -0.03 -0.56 9.64
CA ASP A 130 1.04 -0.63 10.64
C ASP A 130 1.05 -1.99 11.33
N ALA A 131 2.24 -2.42 11.74
CA ALA A 131 2.39 -3.68 12.43
C ALA A 131 3.51 -3.62 13.48
N LYS A 132 3.34 -4.43 14.52
CA LYS A 132 4.41 -4.78 15.47
C LYS A 132 4.91 -6.18 15.16
N PHE A 133 6.22 -6.39 15.21
CA PHE A 133 6.85 -7.68 14.91
C PHE A 133 7.95 -8.02 15.92
N ASN A 134 8.32 -9.29 15.97
CA ASN A 134 9.40 -9.84 16.81
C ASN A 134 9.27 -9.47 18.30
N LYS A 135 8.04 -9.32 18.80
CA LYS A 135 7.79 -8.98 20.21
C LYS A 135 8.31 -10.05 21.16
N GLY A 136 9.12 -9.64 22.13
CA GLY A 136 9.69 -10.50 23.15
C GLY A 136 9.71 -9.89 24.55
N LEU A 137 10.12 -10.71 25.52
CA LEU A 137 10.36 -10.34 26.91
C LEU A 137 11.86 -10.52 27.19
N PHE A 138 12.51 -9.52 27.77
CA PHE A 138 13.97 -9.41 27.95
C PHE A 138 14.78 -9.38 26.64
N GLY A 139 14.16 -8.93 25.54
CA GLY A 139 14.77 -8.88 24.21
C GLY A 139 13.73 -9.02 23.11
N LEU A 140 14.19 -9.01 21.87
CA LEU A 140 13.38 -9.34 20.70
C LEU A 140 13.26 -10.86 20.60
N SER A 141 12.08 -11.33 20.22
CA SER A 141 11.94 -12.72 19.75
C SER A 141 12.33 -12.74 18.28
N ASP A 142 13.57 -13.10 17.98
CA ASP A 142 14.19 -13.03 16.66
C ASP A 142 13.57 -14.01 15.63
N GLY A 143 13.86 -13.75 14.36
CA GLY A 143 13.58 -14.64 13.26
C GLY A 143 12.16 -14.54 12.68
N SER A 144 12.00 -15.12 11.50
CA SER A 144 10.80 -14.96 10.68
C SER A 144 9.53 -15.54 11.31
N ARG A 145 9.63 -16.52 12.23
CA ARG A 145 8.46 -17.08 12.94
C ARG A 145 7.76 -16.08 13.85
N LYS A 146 8.49 -15.05 14.27
CA LYS A 146 8.04 -13.99 15.17
C LYS A 146 7.79 -12.67 14.44
N GLY A 147 8.05 -12.63 13.14
CA GLY A 147 7.72 -11.52 12.25
C GLY A 147 6.22 -11.29 12.09
N ALA A 148 5.88 -10.21 11.40
CA ALA A 148 4.51 -9.84 11.05
C ALA A 148 4.27 -9.94 9.54
N TYR A 149 3.04 -10.29 9.18
CA TYR A 149 2.56 -10.10 7.81
C TYR A 149 2.06 -8.67 7.66
N ILE A 150 2.44 -8.03 6.55
CA ILE A 150 1.95 -6.71 6.19
C ILE A 150 0.67 -6.89 5.39
N ASP A 151 -0.41 -6.44 6.01
CA ASP A 151 -1.72 -6.37 5.42
C ASP A 151 -1.98 -4.96 4.87
N GLY A 152 -3.03 -4.84 4.07
CA GLY A 152 -3.50 -3.56 3.62
C GLY A 152 -4.90 -3.64 3.03
N LYS A 153 -5.28 -2.58 2.33
CA LYS A 153 -6.51 -2.54 1.54
C LYS A 153 -6.29 -1.78 0.25
N ILE A 154 -7.02 -2.16 -0.78
CA ILE A 154 -7.11 -1.46 -2.05
C ILE A 154 -8.55 -1.02 -2.32
N SER A 155 -8.73 0.19 -2.80
CA SER A 155 -10.03 0.74 -3.18
C SER A 155 -9.93 1.56 -4.46
N ALA A 156 -11.01 1.61 -5.23
CA ALA A 156 -11.12 2.42 -6.43
C ALA A 156 -12.35 3.33 -6.34
N VAL A 157 -12.15 4.62 -6.57
CA VAL A 157 -13.21 5.63 -6.64
C VAL A 157 -13.28 6.13 -8.09
N PRO A 158 -14.41 5.94 -8.81
CA PRO A 158 -14.54 6.43 -10.18
C PRO A 158 -14.48 7.94 -10.27
N GLU A 159 -14.09 8.42 -11.44
CA GLU A 159 -14.38 9.81 -11.78
C GLU A 159 -15.89 10.07 -11.75
N PRO A 160 -16.35 11.20 -11.18
CA PRO A 160 -17.76 11.56 -11.19
C PRO A 160 -18.31 11.60 -12.62
N ALA A 161 -19.40 10.86 -12.88
CA ALA A 161 -20.08 10.87 -14.18
C ALA A 161 -20.54 12.27 -14.63
N SER A 162 -20.61 13.23 -13.71
CA SER A 162 -20.86 14.65 -13.99
C SER A 162 -19.84 15.26 -14.96
N LEU A 163 -18.59 14.78 -14.98
CA LEU A 163 -17.59 15.24 -15.95
C LEU A 163 -17.95 14.81 -17.38
N GLY A 164 -18.42 13.57 -17.55
CA GLY A 164 -18.93 13.08 -18.84
C GLY A 164 -20.16 13.86 -19.30
N ILE A 165 -21.10 14.14 -18.39
CA ILE A 165 -22.31 14.95 -18.70
C ILE A 165 -21.92 16.39 -19.07
N ALA A 166 -20.97 16.99 -18.35
CA ALA A 166 -20.49 18.34 -18.66
C ALA A 166 -19.82 18.40 -20.04
N ALA A 167 -19.01 17.40 -20.40
CA ALA A 167 -18.38 17.33 -21.71
C ALA A 167 -19.43 17.21 -22.84
N ILE A 168 -20.44 16.34 -22.67
CA ILE A 168 -21.55 16.21 -23.62
C ILE A 168 -22.33 17.53 -23.74
N GLY A 169 -22.62 18.18 -22.60
CA GLY A 169 -23.30 19.48 -22.57
C GLY A 169 -22.54 20.57 -23.32
N LEU A 170 -21.22 20.65 -23.15
CA LEU A 170 -20.36 21.61 -23.84
C LEU A 170 -20.29 21.34 -25.36
N LEU A 171 -20.22 20.08 -25.77
CA LEU A 171 -20.26 19.71 -27.20
C LEU A 171 -21.60 20.08 -27.84
N ALA A 172 -22.72 19.80 -27.17
CA ALA A 172 -24.05 20.16 -27.64
C ALA A 172 -24.22 21.68 -27.75
N ALA A 173 -23.74 22.44 -26.76
CA ALA A 173 -23.77 23.90 -26.78
C ALA A 173 -22.91 24.48 -27.92
N GLY A 174 -21.71 23.94 -28.14
CA GLY A 174 -20.83 24.36 -29.24
C GLY A 174 -21.43 24.08 -30.62
N ALA A 175 -22.05 22.92 -30.82
CA ALA A 175 -22.73 22.58 -32.07
C ALA A 175 -23.93 23.51 -32.33
N ALA A 176 -24.72 23.81 -31.29
CA ALA A 176 -25.85 24.74 -31.39
C ALA A 176 -25.39 26.17 -31.73
N ALA A 177 -24.30 26.65 -31.12
CA ALA A 177 -23.72 27.96 -31.41
C ALA A 177 -23.18 28.05 -32.85
N ARG A 178 -22.55 26.99 -33.36
CA ARG A 178 -22.06 26.93 -34.76
C ARG A 178 -23.22 26.98 -35.75
N ARG A 179 -24.32 26.28 -35.48
CA ARG A 179 -25.51 26.26 -36.34
C ARG A 179 -26.14 27.65 -36.46
N ARG A 180 -26.14 28.44 -35.38
CA ARG A 180 -26.64 29.82 -35.37
C ARG A 180 -25.76 30.83 -36.12
N ARG A 181 -24.51 30.50 -36.44
CA ARG A 181 -23.60 31.37 -37.23
C ARG A 181 -23.66 31.10 -38.73
N GLN A 182 -24.31 30.01 -39.16
CA GLN A 182 -24.43 29.63 -40.57
C GLN A 182 -25.82 29.94 -41.16
N VAL A 183 -26.72 30.53 -40.36
CA VAL A 183 -28.02 31.06 -40.78
C VAL A 183 -27.94 32.58 -40.65
#